data_AF-W4QFB9-F1
#
_entry.id   AF-W4QFB9-F1
#
_cell.length_a   1.000
_cell.length_b   1.000
_cell.length_c   1.000
_cell.angle_alpha   90.00
_cell.angle_beta   90.00
_cell.angle_gamma   90.00
#
_symmetry.space_group_name_H-M   'P 1'
#
loop_
_entity.id
_entity.type
_entity.pdbx_description
1 polymer ?
#
loop_
_entity_poly.entity_id
_entity_poly.type
_entity_poly.pdbx_seq_one_letter_code
_entity_poly.pdbx_strand_id
1 'polypeptide(L)'
;MVNEQRLVKEFLELVQIDSETKEEQFIAPVLKKKFQQLGVSVVEDDSASRTGHGAGNLICTLEAQKRKRHRSILPLIWTPLCPVKELSLK
;
A
#
# COMPACT_ATOMS: atom_id res chain seq x y z
N MET A 1 2.87 5.23 -13.38
CA MET A 1 1.76 6.13 -13.81
C MET A 1 0.45 5.44 -13.47
N VAL A 2 -0.51 6.17 -12.93
CA VAL A 2 -1.83 5.60 -12.56
C VAL A 2 -2.70 5.49 -13.81
N ASN A 3 -3.57 4.47 -13.88
CA ASN A 3 -4.56 4.33 -14.94
C ASN A 3 -5.89 4.93 -14.46
N GLU A 4 -6.23 6.11 -14.97
CA GLU A 4 -7.42 6.87 -14.57
C GLU A 4 -8.72 6.18 -14.96
N GLN A 5 -8.79 5.58 -16.15
CA GLN A 5 -9.97 4.85 -16.61
C GLN A 5 -10.29 3.66 -15.70
N ARG A 6 -9.24 2.93 -15.27
CA ARG A 6 -9.39 1.85 -14.28
C ARG A 6 -9.88 2.37 -12.94
N LEU A 7 -9.35 3.51 -12.47
CA LEU A 7 -9.75 4.11 -11.19
C LEU A 7 -11.24 4.50 -11.19
N VAL A 8 -11.70 5.18 -12.24
CA VAL A 8 -13.09 5.61 -12.38
C VAL A 8 -14.04 4.41 -12.46
N LYS A 9 -13.68 3.38 -13.22
CA LYS A 9 -14.48 2.16 -13.33
C LYS A 9 -14.63 1.45 -11.97
N GLU A 10 -13.54 1.26 -11.26
CA GLU A 10 -13.56 0.62 -9.93
C GLU A 10 -14.39 1.44 -8.92
N PHE A 11 -14.28 2.76 -8.97
CA PHE A 11 -15.09 3.63 -8.12
C PHE A 11 -16.59 3.49 -8.40
N LEU A 12 -17.00 3.50 -9.68
CA LEU A 12 -18.40 3.31 -10.08
C LEU A 12 -18.93 1.92 -9.72
N GLU A 13 -18.11 0.87 -9.82
CA GLU A 13 -18.49 -0.48 -9.38
C GLU A 13 -18.72 -0.54 -7.88
N LEU A 14 -17.87 0.10 -7.08
CA LEU A 14 -18.00 0.11 -5.61
C LEU A 14 -19.20 0.91 -5.13
N VAL A 15 -19.52 2.03 -5.78
CA VAL A 15 -20.67 2.89 -5.42
C VAL A 15 -22.02 2.25 -5.79
N GLN A 16 -22.04 1.32 -6.75
CA GLN A 16 -23.25 0.58 -7.12
C GLN A 16 -23.60 -0.55 -6.14
N ILE A 17 -22.71 -0.90 -5.22
CA ILE A 17 -22.98 -1.91 -4.21
C ILE A 17 -23.68 -1.21 -3.05
N ASP A 18 -24.97 -1.50 -2.89
CA ASP A 18 -25.79 -0.93 -1.82
C ASP A 18 -25.23 -1.34 -0.44
N SER A 19 -24.45 -0.44 0.16
CA SER A 19 -23.91 -0.58 1.51
C SER A 19 -24.78 0.18 2.51
N GLU A 20 -26.08 -0.14 2.56
CA GLU A 20 -26.96 0.44 3.57
C GLU A 20 -26.54 -0.01 4.97
N THR A 21 -26.61 0.92 5.92
CA THR A 21 -26.22 0.70 7.32
C THR A 21 -26.85 -0.58 7.88
N LYS A 22 -26.02 -1.53 8.33
CA LYS A 22 -26.32 -2.90 8.84
C LYS A 22 -26.21 -4.07 7.84
N GLU A 23 -26.08 -3.81 6.54
CA GLU A 23 -25.90 -4.83 5.49
C GLU A 23 -24.47 -4.79 4.89
N GLU A 24 -23.48 -4.36 5.68
CA GLU A 24 -22.05 -4.29 5.31
C GLU A 24 -21.44 -5.68 4.99
N GLN A 25 -22.20 -6.75 5.24
CA GLN A 25 -21.87 -8.13 4.90
C GLN A 25 -21.69 -8.36 3.40
N PHE A 26 -22.27 -7.51 2.54
CA PHE A 26 -22.14 -7.66 1.09
C PHE A 26 -20.88 -7.02 0.52
N ILE A 27 -20.45 -5.87 1.04
CA ILE A 27 -19.27 -5.15 0.54
C ILE A 27 -17.96 -5.77 1.06
N ALA A 28 -17.94 -6.24 2.31
CA ALA A 28 -16.77 -6.85 2.94
C ALA A 28 -16.16 -8.04 2.15
N PRO A 29 -16.93 -9.04 1.70
CA PRO A 29 -16.40 -10.16 0.91
C PRO A 29 -15.97 -9.73 -0.50
N VAL A 30 -16.61 -8.71 -1.09
CA VAL A 30 -16.20 -8.15 -2.40
C VAL A 30 -14.83 -7.50 -2.30
N LEU A 31 -14.63 -6.66 -1.28
CA LEU A 31 -13.34 -6.03 -1.00
C LEU A 31 -12.27 -7.07 -0.69
N LYS A 32 -12.57 -8.06 0.16
CA LYS A 32 -11.65 -9.15 0.49
C LYS A 32 -11.20 -9.92 -0.75
N LYS A 33 -12.13 -10.26 -1.66
CA LYS A 33 -11.80 -10.91 -2.94
C LYS A 33 -10.91 -10.03 -3.82
N LYS A 34 -11.23 -8.73 -3.98
CA LYS A 34 -10.42 -7.80 -4.79
C LYS A 34 -9.00 -7.66 -4.22
N PHE A 35 -8.85 -7.54 -2.90
CA PHE A 35 -7.53 -7.48 -2.25
C PHE A 35 -6.75 -8.80 -2.36
N GLN A 36 -7.41 -9.95 -2.22
CA GLN A 36 -6.78 -11.27 -2.43
C GLN A 36 -6.30 -11.46 -3.88
N GLN A 37 -7.07 -10.99 -4.87
CA GLN A 37 -6.67 -11.01 -6.29
C GLN A 37 -5.43 -10.15 -6.56
N LEU A 38 -5.22 -9.08 -5.78
CA LEU A 38 -4.04 -8.24 -5.83
C LEU A 38 -2.83 -8.83 -5.09
N GLY A 39 -2.98 -10.01 -4.46
CA GLY A 39 -1.92 -10.67 -3.69
C GLY A 39 -1.71 -10.06 -2.30
N VAL A 40 -2.72 -9.37 -1.76
CA VAL A 40 -2.70 -8.78 -0.42
C VAL A 40 -3.30 -9.76 0.57
N SER A 41 -2.64 -9.93 1.72
CA SER A 41 -3.16 -10.73 2.84
C SER A 41 -4.26 -9.94 3.55
N VAL A 42 -5.47 -10.48 3.62
CA VAL A 42 -6.62 -9.80 4.25
C VAL A 42 -7.09 -10.59 5.46
N VAL A 43 -7.08 -9.94 6.62
CA VAL A 43 -7.59 -10.45 7.89
C VAL A 43 -8.77 -9.58 8.34
N GLU A 44 -9.83 -10.20 8.83
CA GLU A 44 -10.99 -9.50 9.40
C GLU A 44 -10.92 -9.57 10.92
N ASP A 45 -11.25 -8.47 11.60
CA ASP A 45 -11.28 -8.40 13.06
C ASP A 45 -12.65 -8.75 13.66
N ASP A 46 -12.71 -8.96 14.97
CA ASP A 46 -13.96 -9.26 15.69
C ASP A 46 -14.77 -7.98 16.03
N SER A 47 -14.49 -6.83 15.41
CA SER A 47 -15.17 -5.57 15.75
C SER A 47 -16.68 -5.63 15.47
N ALA A 48 -17.11 -6.44 14.50
CA ALA A 48 -18.54 -6.69 14.20
C ALA A 48 -19.33 -7.12 15.44
N SER A 49 -18.75 -8.01 16.26
CA SER A 49 -19.38 -8.53 17.47
C SER A 49 -19.57 -7.48 18.57
N ARG A 50 -18.75 -6.43 18.58
CA ARG A 50 -18.73 -5.38 19.61
C ARG A 50 -19.55 -4.16 19.24
N THR A 51 -19.67 -3.86 17.95
CA THR A 51 -20.32 -2.62 17.47
C THR A 51 -21.72 -2.88 16.93
N GLY A 52 -22.11 -4.13 16.69
CA GLY A 52 -23.42 -4.47 16.12
C GLY A 52 -23.53 -4.11 14.63
N HIS A 53 -22.40 -3.91 13.98
CA HIS A 53 -22.26 -3.68 12.54
C HIS A 53 -22.21 -5.01 11.77
N GLY A 54 -22.48 -4.95 10.47
CA GLY A 54 -22.62 -6.15 9.63
C GLY A 54 -21.30 -6.88 9.38
N ALA A 55 -20.17 -6.16 9.40
CA ALA A 55 -18.85 -6.69 9.11
C ALA A 55 -17.76 -6.08 10.03
N GLY A 56 -16.64 -6.81 10.19
CA GLY A 56 -15.46 -6.32 10.93
C GLY A 56 -14.59 -5.40 10.08
N ASN A 57 -13.58 -4.78 10.69
CA ASN A 57 -12.57 -4.03 9.94
C ASN A 57 -11.67 -5.00 9.16
N LEU A 58 -11.35 -4.65 7.91
CA LEU A 58 -10.44 -5.42 7.07
C LEU A 58 -9.00 -4.90 7.18
N ILE A 59 -8.12 -5.70 7.78
CA ILE A 59 -6.68 -5.45 7.86
C ILE A 59 -6.01 -6.07 6.62
N CYS A 60 -5.52 -5.21 5.73
CA CYS A 60 -4.89 -5.62 4.47
C CYS A 60 -3.36 -5.41 4.54
N THR A 61 -2.59 -6.50 4.54
CA THR A 61 -1.12 -6.49 4.58
C THR A 61 -0.54 -6.82 3.22
N LEU A 62 0.16 -5.85 2.61
CA LEU A 62 0.93 -6.05 1.38
C LEU A 62 2.38 -6.39 1.74
N GLU A 63 2.83 -7.58 1.36
CA GLU A 63 4.20 -8.02 1.61
C GLU A 63 5.23 -7.13 0.92
N ALA A 64 6.31 -6.83 1.63
CA ALA A 64 7.36 -5.96 1.11
C ALA A 64 8.11 -6.65 -0.03
N GLN A 65 8.06 -6.06 -1.23
CA GLN A 65 8.94 -6.49 -2.31
C GLN A 65 10.37 -6.07 -2.01
N LYS A 66 11.25 -7.05 -1.71
CA LYS A 66 12.70 -6.83 -1.55
C LYS A 66 13.25 -6.21 -2.83
N ARG A 67 13.41 -4.88 -2.83
CA ARG A 67 14.19 -4.18 -3.85
C ARG A 67 15.64 -4.66 -3.68
N LYS A 68 16.17 -5.43 -4.63
CA LYS A 68 17.61 -5.69 -4.70
C LYS A 68 18.27 -4.32 -4.85
N ARG A 69 18.74 -3.74 -3.74
CA ARG A 69 19.66 -2.62 -3.79
C ARG A 69 20.87 -3.15 -4.54
N HIS A 70 21.12 -2.63 -5.74
CA HIS A 70 22.42 -2.75 -6.37
C HIS A 70 23.39 -2.19 -5.34
N ARG A 71 24.14 -3.08 -4.69
CA ARG A 71 25.12 -2.72 -3.68
C ARG A 71 26.31 -2.22 -4.48
N SER A 72 26.20 -1.02 -5.07
CA SER A 72 27.38 -0.29 -5.50
C SER A 72 28.16 -0.04 -4.23
N ILE A 73 29.24 -0.82 -4.07
CA ILE A 73 30.28 -0.55 -3.10
C ILE A 73 30.90 0.78 -3.57
N LEU A 74 30.32 1.89 -3.13
CA LEU A 74 31.06 3.12 -2.96
C LEU A 74 31.71 2.96 -1.58
N PRO A 75 33.04 2.77 -1.49
CA PRO A 75 33.69 2.88 -0.21
C PRO A 75 33.43 4.30 0.28
N LEU A 76 32.70 4.42 1.39
CA LEU A 76 32.71 5.61 2.23
C LEU A 76 34.15 5.78 2.71
N ILE A 77 34.98 6.43 1.91
CA ILE A 77 36.13 7.13 2.46
C ILE A 77 35.53 8.40 3.05
N TRP A 78 35.28 8.33 4.34
CA TRP A 78 35.06 9.47 5.20
C TRP A 78 36.25 10.42 5.03
N THR A 79 36.15 11.43 4.18
CA THR A 79 37.12 12.53 4.12
C THR A 79 36.60 13.69 4.97
N PRO A 80 37.17 13.96 6.15
CA PRO A 80 36.89 15.17 6.89
C PRO A 80 37.91 16.24 6.49
N LEU A 81 38.03 16.60 5.21
CA LEU A 81 38.91 17.70 4.81
C LEU A 81 38.40 18.38 3.53
N CYS A 82 37.41 19.24 3.72
CA CYS A 82 37.51 20.56 3.12
C CYS A 82 38.54 21.32 3.98
N PRO A 83 39.68 21.72 3.40
CA PRO A 83 39.76 23.13 3.06
C PRO A 83 40.23 23.34 1.62
N VAL A 84 39.57 24.33 1.02
CA VAL A 84 40.01 25.09 -0.15
C VAL A 84 41.51 25.42 -0.04
N LYS A 85 42.31 24.95 -1.01
CA LYS A 85 43.57 25.59 -1.39
C LYS A 85 43.92 25.25 -2.85
N GLU A 86 43.69 26.28 -3.67
CA GLU A 86 44.45 26.74 -4.83
C GLU A 86 45.01 25.72 -5.84
N LEU A 87 44.37 25.75 -7.01
CA LEU A 87 44.98 26.13 -8.29
C LEU A 87 46.52 26.13 -8.34
N SER A 88 47.11 25.18 -9.05
CA SER A 88 48.16 25.51 -10.02
C SER A 88 48.23 24.45 -11.11
N LEU A 89 47.80 24.84 -12.30
CA LEU A 89 48.03 24.10 -13.53
C LEU A 89 49.54 24.02 -13.81
N LYS A 90 50.03 22.80 -14.06
CA LYS A 90 51.01 22.51 -15.12
C LYS A 90 50.68 21.16 -15.73
#